data_AF-A0A961H6V9-F1
#
_entry.id   AF-A0A961H6V9-F1
#
_cell.length_a   1.000
_cell.length_b   1.000
_cell.length_c   1.000
_cell.angle_alpha   90.00
_cell.angle_beta   90.00
_cell.angle_gamma   90.00
#
_symmetry.space_group_name_H-M   'P 1'
#
loop_
_entity.id
_entity.type
_entity.pdbx_description
1 polymer ?
#
loop_
_entity_poly.entity_id
_entity_poly.type
_entity_poly.pdbx_seq_one_letter_code
_entity_poly.pdbx_strand_id
1 'polypeptide(L)' 'EHRGIQLIPEERWHEFVSERGERWRVDLGALGSGWSCGWGSWCRGIGDEADPTHTQGCCVLGAQIVDEDDA' A
#
# COMPACT_ATOMS: atom_id res chain seq x y z
N GLU A 1 23.38 2.93 22.01
CA GLU A 1 22.26 2.00 21.83
C GLU A 1 21.37 2.53 20.71
N HIS A 2 21.72 2.23 19.46
CA HIS A 2 21.00 2.75 18.29
C HIS A 2 19.90 1.76 17.93
N ARG A 3 18.70 1.93 18.51
CA ARG A 3 17.49 1.31 17.95
C ARG A 3 17.16 2.03 16.66
N GLY A 4 17.79 1.55 15.58
CA GLY A 4 17.49 1.95 14.22
C GLY A 4 16.00 1.75 13.99
N ILE A 5 15.34 2.87 13.76
CA ILE A 5 14.13 3.05 12.95
C ILE A 5 14.10 1.99 11.82
N GLN A 6 13.43 0.86 12.03
CA GLN A 6 13.06 -0.05 10.95
C GLN A 6 11.66 0.38 10.49
N LEU A 7 11.60 1.51 9.79
CA LEU A 7 10.34 2.16 9.37
C LEU A 7 9.73 1.58 8.11
N ILE A 8 10.41 0.66 7.43
CA ILE A 8 9.92 0.05 6.20
C ILE A 8 9.90 -1.47 6.39
N PRO A 9 8.72 -2.11 6.36
CA PRO A 9 8.65 -3.58 6.39
C PRO A 9 9.40 -4.16 5.20
N GLU A 10 10.02 -5.34 5.38
CA GLU A 10 10.66 -6.05 4.27
C GLU A 10 9.60 -6.38 3.21
N GLU A 11 9.79 -5.87 2.00
CA GLU A 11 8.87 -6.06 0.89
C GLU A 11 8.77 -7.55 0.54
N ARG A 12 7.55 -8.09 0.54
CA ARG A 12 7.26 -9.47 0.18
C ARG A 12 6.05 -9.52 -0.74
N TRP A 13 6.31 -9.38 -2.03
CA TRP A 13 5.29 -9.37 -3.06
C TRP A 13 4.65 -10.75 -3.28
N HIS A 14 3.32 -10.75 -3.39
CA HIS A 14 2.52 -11.91 -3.78
C HIS A 14 1.56 -11.51 -4.90
N GLU A 15 1.39 -12.40 -5.86
CA GLU A 15 0.55 -12.17 -7.03
C GLU A 15 -0.55 -13.21 -7.10
N PHE A 16 -1.77 -12.78 -7.41
CA PHE A 16 -2.92 -13.65 -7.58
C PHE A 16 -3.94 -13.05 -8.56
N VAL A 17 -4.88 -13.89 -9.02
CA VAL A 17 -6.00 -13.48 -9.86
C VAL A 17 -7.27 -13.49 -9.03
N SER A 18 -8.05 -12.39 -9.04
CA SER A 18 -9.32 -12.30 -8.33
C SER A 18 -10.39 -13.18 -8.98
N GLU A 19 -11.50 -13.44 -8.28
CA GLU A 19 -12.64 -14.16 -8.85
C GLU A 19 -13.26 -13.43 -10.07
N ARG A 20 -12.96 -12.14 -10.23
CA ARG A 20 -13.40 -11.31 -11.35
C ARG A 20 -12.40 -11.28 -12.51
N GLY A 21 -11.27 -12.00 -12.38
CA GLY A 21 -10.24 -12.10 -13.41
C GLY A 21 -9.17 -11.01 -13.38
N GLU A 22 -9.21 -10.09 -12.40
CA GLU A 22 -8.21 -9.03 -12.26
C GLU A 22 -6.91 -9.63 -11.69
N ARG A 23 -5.76 -9.19 -12.20
CA ARG A 23 -4.45 -9.55 -11.65
C ARG A 23 -4.04 -8.54 -10.60
N TRP A 24 -3.65 -9.05 -9.45
CA TRP A 24 -3.26 -8.25 -8.29
C TRP A 24 -1.86 -8.60 -7.86
N ARG A 25 -1.12 -7.57 -7.44
CA ARG A 25 0.19 -7.67 -6.79
C ARG A 25 0.11 -6.96 -5.44
N VAL A 26 0.31 -7.71 -4.36
CA VAL A 26 0.19 -7.21 -2.98
C VAL A 26 1.49 -7.40 -2.22
N ASP A 27 1.88 -6.41 -1.41
CA ASP A 27 3.03 -6.54 -0.51
C ASP A 27 2.59 -7.11 0.83
N LEU A 28 2.89 -8.38 1.06
CA LEU A 28 2.62 -9.07 2.32
C LEU A 28 3.47 -8.55 3.49
N GLY A 29 4.58 -7.89 3.21
CA GLY A 29 5.39 -7.16 4.18
C GLY A 29 4.64 -5.94 4.72
N ALA A 30 4.13 -5.10 3.82
CA ALA A 30 3.25 -3.99 4.16
C ALA A 30 1.97 -4.46 4.89
N LEU A 31 1.25 -5.46 4.36
CA LEU A 31 0.02 -5.98 4.97
C LEU A 31 0.24 -6.65 6.34
N GLY A 32 1.41 -7.27 6.53
CA GLY A 32 1.78 -7.91 7.79
C GLY A 32 2.42 -6.96 8.80
N SER A 33 2.65 -5.71 8.43
CA SER A 33 3.24 -4.72 9.33
C SER A 33 2.22 -4.18 10.33
N GLY A 34 2.68 -3.54 11.41
CA GLY A 34 1.80 -2.82 12.34
C GLY A 34 1.20 -1.54 11.76
N TRP A 35 1.50 -1.24 10.48
CA TRP A 35 0.94 -0.12 9.76
C TRP A 35 -0.56 -0.37 9.49
N SER A 36 -1.39 0.64 9.72
CA SER A 36 -2.83 0.56 9.47
C SER A 36 -3.31 1.74 8.63
N CYS A 37 -4.22 1.45 7.71
CA CYS A 37 -4.88 2.44 6.87
C CYS A 37 -5.81 3.32 7.74
N GLY A 38 -5.44 4.57 7.97
CA GLY A 38 -6.25 5.56 8.68
C GLY A 38 -7.17 6.37 7.76
N TRP A 39 -7.69 5.78 6.68
CA TRP A 39 -8.52 6.52 5.71
C TRP A 39 -9.75 7.12 6.40
N GLY A 40 -9.96 8.42 6.22
CA GLY A 40 -11.06 9.14 6.87
C GLY A 40 -10.83 9.46 8.36
N SER A 41 -9.69 9.06 8.94
CA SER A 41 -9.27 9.47 10.28
C SER A 41 -8.02 10.37 10.24
N TRP A 42 -6.84 9.78 10.05
CA TRP A 42 -5.56 10.50 10.01
C TRP A 42 -4.86 10.46 8.64
N CYS A 43 -5.25 9.58 7.73
CA CYS A 43 -4.77 9.59 6.36
C CYS A 43 -5.47 10.70 5.56
N ARG A 44 -4.69 11.59 4.96
CA ARG A 44 -5.17 12.73 4.16
C ARG A 44 -4.56 12.71 2.75
N GLY A 45 -4.50 11.55 2.11
CA GLY A 45 -3.81 11.38 0.82
C GLY A 45 -2.34 10.98 0.95
N ILE A 46 -1.72 10.58 -0.17
CA ILE A 46 -0.33 10.06 -0.24
C ILE A 46 0.66 11.02 -0.94
N GLY A 47 0.17 12.12 -1.49
CA GLY A 47 1.01 13.13 -2.14
C GLY A 47 1.81 13.97 -1.14
N ASP A 48 2.65 14.85 -1.67
CA ASP A 48 3.47 15.78 -0.86
C ASP A 48 2.61 16.71 0.02
N GLU A 49 1.41 17.02 -0.44
CA GLU A 49 0.41 17.79 0.29
C GLU A 49 -0.78 16.92 0.71
N ALA A 50 -1.33 17.25 1.88
CA ALA A 50 -2.51 16.57 2.41
C ALA A 50 -3.76 16.93 1.60
N ASP A 51 -4.21 16.01 0.76
CA ASP A 51 -5.49 16.06 0.04
C ASP A 51 -6.40 14.86 0.45
N PRO A 52 -7.34 15.06 1.39
CA PRO A 52 -8.29 14.03 1.80
C PRO A 52 -9.38 13.76 0.76
N THR A 53 -9.46 14.54 -0.33
CA THR A 53 -10.39 14.31 -1.44
C THR A 53 -9.79 13.50 -2.58
N HIS A 54 -8.47 13.36 -2.61
CA HIS A 54 -7.76 12.50 -3.55
C HIS A 54 -8.15 11.04 -3.33
N THR A 55 -8.21 10.24 -4.40
CA THR A 55 -8.61 8.82 -4.33
C THR A 55 -7.47 7.89 -3.92
N GLN A 56 -6.24 8.40 -3.87
CA GLN A 56 -5.04 7.64 -3.50
C GLN A 56 -4.53 8.09 -2.14
N GLY A 57 -4.32 7.14 -1.23
CA GLY A 57 -3.83 7.38 0.12
C GLY A 57 -2.85 6.30 0.51
N CYS A 58 -2.33 6.35 1.73
CA CYS A 58 -1.19 5.54 2.15
C CYS A 58 -1.39 4.02 2.03
N CYS A 59 -2.62 3.56 1.82
CA CYS A 59 -3.05 2.18 1.63
C CYS A 59 -2.77 1.63 0.23
N VAL A 60 -2.54 2.51 -0.76
CA VAL A 60 -2.13 2.11 -2.12
C VAL A 60 -0.68 1.61 -2.20
N LEU A 61 0.13 1.87 -1.17
CA LEU A 61 1.52 1.38 -1.11
C LEU A 61 1.62 -0.13 -0.95
N GLY A 62 0.57 -0.80 -0.44
CA GLY A 62 0.56 -2.24 -0.18
C GLY A 62 -0.19 -3.08 -1.22
N ALA A 63 -0.87 -2.47 -2.19
CA ALA A 63 -1.69 -3.18 -3.17
C ALA A 63 -1.74 -2.45 -4.51
N GLN A 64 -1.36 -3.16 -5.57
CA GLN A 64 -1.37 -2.68 -6.95
C GLN A 64 -2.21 -3.64 -7.82
N ILE A 65 -3.03 -3.07 -8.70
CA ILE A 65 -3.56 -3.81 -9.86
C ILE A 65 -2.41 -3.87 -10.86
N VAL A 66 -2.24 -5.01 -11.52
CA VAL A 66 -1.19 -5.20 -12.52
C VAL A 66 -1.81 -5.71 -13.80
N ASP A 67 -2.15 -4.80 -14.70
CA ASP A 67 -2.55 -5.15 -16.06
C ASP A 67 -1.46 -4.82 -17.09
N GLU A 68 -1.71 -5.13 -18.37
CA GLU A 68 -0.76 -4.91 -19.46
C GLU A 68 -0.50 -3.41 -19.72
N ASP A 69 -1.38 -2.51 -19.25
CA ASP A 69 -1.24 -1.05 -19.39
C ASP A 69 -0.45 -0.42 -18.22
N ASP A 70 -0.17 -1.16 -17.15
CA ASP A 70 0.60 -0.72 -15.97
C ASP A 70 2.13 -0.96 -16.06
N ALA A 71 2.64 -1.43 -17.20
CA ALA A 71 4.05 -1.85 -17.42
C ALA A 71 4.97 -0.80 -18.08
#